data_AF-A0A533WRW0-F1
#
_entry.id   AF-A0A533WRW0-F1
#
_cell.length_a   1.000
_cell.length_b   1.000
_cell.length_c   1.000
_cell.angle_alpha   90.00
_cell.angle_beta   90.00
_cell.angle_gamma   90.00
#
_symmetry.space_group_name_H-M   'P 1'
#
loop_
_entity.id
_entity.type
_entity.pdbx_description
1 polymer ?
#
loop_
_entity_poly.entity_id
_entity_poly.type
_entity_poly.pdbx_seq_one_letter_code
_entity_poly.pdbx_strand_id
1 'polypeptide(L)'
;DMYAKGKPVILLGYELGKAQILSYLFSHWQPYYHDSVKRINDVYRSFGVEIKNSMGHTEAENAGLLDKKPWLMIAPNLSGKNNFVQHMKSKYDAITIGFSGWAQSSRFAFARGHDYSIALSDHCDYDELVELVKQCSPEKVYTVHGFVEEFAADLSKMGYDAHPLQESSLDDYL
;
A
#
# COMPACT_ATOMS: atom_id res chain seq x y z
N ASP A 1 -13.72 16.26 2.81
CA ASP A 1 -15.13 16.56 3.17
C ASP A 1 -15.71 15.70 4.29
N MET A 2 -15.79 14.37 4.16
CA MET A 2 -16.43 13.53 5.18
C MET A 2 -15.78 13.63 6.57
N TYR A 3 -14.45 13.68 6.63
CA TYR A 3 -13.73 13.89 7.89
C TYR A 3 -14.11 15.21 8.56
N ALA A 4 -14.20 16.31 7.80
CA ALA A 4 -14.62 17.61 8.31
C ALA A 4 -16.09 17.62 8.80
N LYS A 5 -16.91 16.68 8.30
CA LYS A 5 -18.28 16.42 8.79
C LYS A 5 -18.32 15.49 10.00
N GLY A 6 -17.18 15.16 10.60
CA GLY A 6 -17.08 14.32 11.79
C GLY A 6 -17.05 12.82 11.52
N LYS A 7 -16.96 12.36 10.27
CA LYS A 7 -16.84 10.92 9.98
C LYS A 7 -15.41 10.43 10.23
N PRO A 8 -15.24 9.32 10.95
CA PRO A 8 -13.97 8.62 11.02
C PRO A 8 -13.52 8.07 9.67
N VAL A 9 -12.21 8.03 9.46
CA VAL A 9 -11.61 7.55 8.19
C VAL A 9 -10.57 6.48 8.50
N ILE A 10 -10.66 5.36 7.79
CA ILE A 10 -9.67 4.28 7.84
C ILE A 10 -8.95 4.22 6.51
N LEU A 11 -7.64 4.47 6.54
CA LEU A 11 -6.75 4.34 5.40
C LEU A 11 -6.20 2.91 5.38
N LEU A 12 -6.46 2.18 4.30
CA LEU A 12 -6.13 0.77 4.16
C LEU A 12 -4.93 0.63 3.22
N GLY A 13 -3.82 0.13 3.76
CA GLY A 13 -2.59 -0.18 3.02
C GLY A 13 -2.00 -1.50 3.49
N TYR A 14 -1.17 -2.16 2.69
CA TYR A 14 -0.49 -3.39 3.12
C TYR A 14 0.25 -3.18 4.44
N GLU A 15 0.17 -4.17 5.33
CA GLU A 15 0.67 -4.09 6.71
C GLU A 15 2.16 -3.71 6.77
N LEU A 16 2.94 -4.27 5.84
CA LEU A 16 4.32 -3.90 5.55
C LEU A 16 4.39 -3.15 4.21
N GLY A 17 5.19 -2.08 4.16
CA GLY A 17 5.37 -1.21 3.01
C GLY A 17 4.37 -0.06 3.02
N LYS A 18 3.18 -0.28 2.43
CA LYS A 18 2.24 0.81 2.17
C LYS A 18 1.70 1.50 3.42
N ALA A 19 1.43 0.75 4.49
CA ALA A 19 0.98 1.35 5.75
C ALA A 19 2.02 2.29 6.37
N GLN A 20 3.32 2.04 6.17
CA GLN A 20 4.39 2.93 6.63
C GLN A 20 4.44 4.22 5.80
N ILE A 21 4.26 4.12 4.48
CA ILE A 21 4.12 5.30 3.60
C ILE A 21 2.92 6.16 4.05
N LEU A 22 1.76 5.54 4.29
CA LEU A 22 0.59 6.24 4.81
C LEU A 22 0.86 6.85 6.20
N SER A 23 1.59 6.13 7.07
CA SER A 23 1.96 6.62 8.41
C SER A 23 2.81 7.90 8.34
N TYR A 24 3.70 7.98 7.35
CA TYR A 24 4.51 9.16 7.08
C TYR A 24 3.65 10.31 6.53
N LEU A 25 2.92 10.07 5.43
CA LEU A 25 2.12 11.08 4.73
C LEU A 25 1.03 11.71 5.61
N PHE A 26 0.43 10.92 6.50
CA PHE A 26 -0.67 11.37 7.36
C PHE A 26 -0.24 11.63 8.82
N SER A 27 1.06 11.69 9.10
CA SER A 27 1.61 11.85 10.47
C SER A 27 1.11 13.09 11.22
N HIS A 28 0.84 14.18 10.50
CA HIS A 28 0.33 15.44 11.05
C HIS A 28 -1.06 15.29 11.68
N TRP A 29 -1.85 14.32 11.21
CA TRP A 29 -3.21 14.05 11.67
C TRP A 29 -3.27 13.14 12.90
N GLN A 30 -2.11 12.69 13.40
CA GLN A 30 -1.99 11.81 14.57
C GLN A 30 -2.89 10.57 14.45
N PRO A 31 -2.75 9.77 13.37
CA PRO A 31 -3.63 8.63 13.14
C PRO A 31 -3.45 7.58 14.23
N TYR A 32 -4.53 6.91 14.63
CA TYR A 32 -4.43 5.64 15.33
C TYR A 32 -3.88 4.58 14.38
N TYR A 33 -3.24 3.55 14.92
CA TYR A 33 -2.78 2.41 14.14
C TYR A 33 -3.59 1.19 14.49
N HIS A 34 -4.01 0.42 13.48
CA HIS A 34 -4.32 -0.99 13.73
C HIS A 34 -3.11 -1.68 14.36
N ASP A 35 -3.32 -2.62 15.28
CA ASP A 35 -2.24 -3.12 16.13
C ASP A 35 -1.15 -3.83 15.33
N SER A 36 -1.52 -4.46 14.22
CA SER A 36 -0.56 -5.12 13.33
C SER A 36 0.33 -4.11 12.58
N VAL A 37 -0.24 -2.99 12.12
CA VAL A 37 0.52 -1.86 11.54
C VAL A 37 1.41 -1.22 12.60
N LYS A 38 0.89 -1.02 13.83
CA LYS A 38 1.67 -0.47 14.94
C LYS A 38 2.93 -1.31 15.19
N ARG A 39 2.78 -2.64 15.22
CA ARG A 39 3.89 -3.58 15.41
C ARG A 39 4.95 -3.43 14.32
N ILE A 40 4.57 -3.34 13.05
CA ILE A 40 5.54 -3.11 11.96
C ILE A 40 6.19 -1.73 12.12
N ASN A 41 5.43 -0.69 12.45
CA ASN A 41 5.98 0.64 12.70
C ASN A 41 6.99 0.64 13.87
N ASP A 42 6.76 -0.17 14.92
CA ASP A 42 7.71 -0.36 16.02
C ASP A 42 9.02 -1.02 15.54
N VAL A 43 8.92 -2.01 14.65
CA VAL A 43 10.11 -2.62 14.02
C VAL A 43 10.89 -1.58 13.21
N TYR A 44 10.22 -0.78 12.37
CA TYR A 44 10.88 0.31 11.63
C TYR A 44 11.61 1.30 12.56
N ARG A 45 10.97 1.69 13.67
CA ARG A 45 11.62 2.54 14.69
C ARG A 45 12.84 1.88 15.30
N SER A 46 12.81 0.56 15.54
CA SER A 46 13.96 -0.18 16.08
C SER A 46 15.18 -0.17 15.14
N PHE A 47 14.95 0.00 13.83
CA PHE A 47 15.99 0.21 12.82
C PHE A 47 16.32 1.69 12.56
N GLY A 48 15.82 2.62 13.39
CA GLY A 48 16.11 4.05 13.27
C GLY A 48 15.29 4.80 12.23
N VAL A 49 14.26 4.18 11.64
CA VAL A 49 13.36 4.89 10.72
C VAL A 49 12.36 5.74 11.50
N GLU A 50 12.33 7.04 11.18
CA GLU A 50 11.44 8.00 11.83
C GLU A 50 9.99 7.81 11.38
N ILE A 51 9.27 6.93 12.09
CA ILE A 51 7.81 6.81 11.99
C ILE A 51 7.20 7.28 13.31
N LYS A 52 6.35 8.30 13.23
CA LYS A 52 5.66 8.87 14.39
C LYS A 52 4.97 7.77 15.19
N ASN A 53 5.25 7.71 16.49
CA ASN A 53 4.55 6.78 17.36
C ASN A 53 3.11 7.23 17.54
N SER A 54 2.19 6.28 17.55
CA SER A 54 0.79 6.50 17.85
C SER A 54 0.17 5.28 18.54
N MET A 55 -0.99 5.50 19.14
CA MET A 55 -1.72 4.51 19.90
C MET A 55 -2.31 3.41 18.98
N GLY A 56 -2.36 2.19 19.50
CA GLY A 56 -3.02 1.06 18.83
C GLY A 56 -4.54 1.14 18.92
N HIS A 57 -5.26 0.57 17.95
CA HIS A 57 -6.72 0.66 17.90
C HIS A 57 -7.40 -0.01 19.09
N THR A 58 -6.88 -1.14 19.58
CA THR A 58 -7.45 -1.85 20.72
C THR A 58 -7.37 -1.00 21.99
N GLU A 59 -6.22 -0.36 22.21
CA GLU A 59 -6.02 0.55 23.33
C GLU A 59 -6.95 1.77 23.23
N ALA A 60 -7.02 2.38 22.05
CA ALA A 60 -7.88 3.54 21.79
C ALA A 60 -9.37 3.22 21.96
N GLU A 61 -9.82 2.04 21.52
CA GLU A 61 -11.20 1.58 21.69
C GLU A 61 -11.53 1.33 23.16
N ASN A 62 -10.66 0.62 23.89
CA ASN A 62 -10.86 0.33 25.31
C ASN A 62 -10.88 1.60 26.17
N ALA A 63 -10.10 2.62 25.79
CA ALA A 63 -10.07 3.92 26.45
C ALA A 63 -11.25 4.85 26.05
N GLY A 64 -12.17 4.41 25.17
CA GLY A 64 -13.29 5.23 24.68
C GLY A 64 -12.86 6.41 23.80
N LEU A 65 -11.63 6.38 23.26
CA LEU A 65 -11.12 7.46 22.43
C LEU A 65 -11.72 7.45 21.03
N LEU A 66 -12.11 6.26 20.52
CA LEU A 66 -12.77 6.14 19.22
C LEU A 66 -14.22 6.67 19.22
N ASP A 67 -14.82 6.91 20.40
CA ASP A 67 -16.11 7.60 20.50
C ASP A 67 -15.98 9.11 20.22
N LYS A 68 -14.77 9.67 20.35
CA LYS A 68 -14.45 11.08 20.09
C LYS A 68 -14.09 11.28 18.61
N LYS A 69 -15.11 11.51 17.79
CA LYS A 69 -14.98 11.69 16.33
C LYS A 69 -14.69 13.17 15.95
N PRO A 70 -14.05 13.44 14.80
CA PRO A 70 -13.50 12.48 13.84
C PRO A 70 -12.12 11.97 14.28
N TRP A 71 -11.75 10.79 13.79
CA TRP A 71 -10.41 10.24 13.93
C TRP A 71 -9.95 9.62 12.62
N LEU A 72 -8.63 9.52 12.49
CA LEU A 72 -7.98 8.85 11.36
C LEU A 72 -7.32 7.58 11.88
N MET A 73 -7.42 6.49 11.13
CA MET A 73 -6.74 5.24 11.43
C MET A 73 -6.03 4.69 10.20
N ILE A 74 -4.84 4.14 10.38
CA ILE A 74 -4.16 3.36 9.34
C ILE A 74 -4.23 1.89 9.71
N ALA A 75 -4.73 1.07 8.79
CA ALA A 75 -4.96 -0.35 8.97
C ALA A 75 -4.47 -1.18 7.77
N PRO A 76 -4.27 -2.51 7.93
CA PRO A 76 -3.92 -3.39 6.83
C PRO A 76 -4.94 -3.31 5.69
N ASN A 77 -4.56 -3.77 4.49
CA ASN A 77 -5.46 -3.81 3.32
C ASN A 77 -6.53 -4.90 3.44
N LEU A 78 -7.43 -4.71 4.40
CA LEU A 78 -8.54 -5.61 4.73
C LEU A 78 -9.69 -5.38 3.74
N SER A 79 -10.40 -6.45 3.39
CA SER A 79 -11.62 -6.33 2.58
C SER A 79 -12.76 -5.73 3.43
N GLY A 80 -13.75 -5.15 2.77
CA GLY A 80 -14.97 -4.68 3.41
C GLY A 80 -15.71 -5.78 4.17
N LYS A 81 -15.54 -7.05 3.81
CA LYS A 81 -16.15 -8.20 4.51
C LYS A 81 -15.42 -8.61 5.79
N ASN A 82 -14.25 -8.03 6.07
CA ASN A 82 -13.49 -8.35 7.27
C ASN A 82 -14.23 -7.86 8.53
N ASN A 83 -14.25 -8.69 9.58
CA ASN A 83 -14.96 -8.40 10.83
C ASN A 83 -14.55 -7.08 11.48
N PHE A 84 -13.25 -6.75 11.47
CA PHE A 84 -12.76 -5.48 12.00
C PHE A 84 -13.33 -4.30 11.21
N VAL A 85 -13.31 -4.37 9.87
CA VAL A 85 -13.85 -3.30 9.02
C VAL A 85 -15.36 -3.15 9.23
N GLN A 86 -16.09 -4.26 9.30
CA GLN A 86 -17.53 -4.26 9.57
C GLN A 86 -17.87 -3.67 10.94
N HIS A 87 -17.13 -4.04 11.98
CA HIS A 87 -17.28 -3.49 13.33
C HIS A 87 -17.01 -1.99 13.37
N MET A 88 -15.92 -1.52 12.75
CA MET A 88 -15.60 -0.09 12.69
C MET A 88 -16.67 0.71 11.95
N LYS A 89 -17.19 0.16 10.84
CA LYS A 89 -18.28 0.78 10.07
C LYS A 89 -19.57 0.84 10.87
N SER A 90 -20.00 -0.27 11.48
CA SER A 90 -21.28 -0.34 12.17
C SER A 90 -21.31 0.46 13.47
N LYS A 91 -20.23 0.42 14.25
CA LYS A 91 -20.14 1.13 15.54
C LYS A 91 -19.83 2.61 15.37
N TYR A 92 -18.92 2.97 14.47
CA TYR A 92 -18.41 4.34 14.37
C TYR A 92 -18.82 5.09 13.11
N ASP A 93 -19.57 4.49 12.18
CA ASP A 93 -19.89 5.08 10.87
C ASP A 93 -18.60 5.52 10.13
N ALA A 94 -17.55 4.71 10.28
CA ALA A 94 -16.27 4.95 9.64
C ALA A 94 -16.34 4.70 8.12
N ILE A 95 -15.59 5.48 7.34
CA ILE A 95 -15.41 5.21 5.91
C ILE A 95 -14.02 4.64 5.64
N THR A 96 -13.90 3.82 4.60
CA THR A 96 -12.62 3.20 4.20
C THR A 96 -12.09 3.76 2.89
N ILE A 97 -10.78 3.98 2.85
CA ILE A 97 -10.05 4.38 1.64
C ILE A 97 -8.95 3.35 1.40
N GLY A 98 -9.07 2.57 0.34
CA GLY A 98 -8.05 1.61 -0.09
C GLY A 98 -6.94 2.27 -0.91
N PHE A 99 -5.68 2.05 -0.54
CA PHE A 99 -4.52 2.51 -1.30
C PHE A 99 -3.86 1.34 -2.03
N SER A 100 -3.69 1.44 -3.35
CA SER A 100 -3.08 0.40 -4.17
C SER A 100 -2.62 0.93 -5.52
N GLY A 101 -1.55 0.39 -6.10
CA GLY A 101 -1.17 0.69 -7.48
C GLY A 101 -2.27 0.28 -8.48
N TRP A 102 -3.11 -0.69 -8.10
CA TRP A 102 -4.23 -1.17 -8.91
C TRP A 102 -5.54 -0.43 -8.65
N ALA A 103 -5.55 0.64 -7.85
CA ALA A 103 -6.79 1.31 -7.45
C ALA A 103 -7.56 1.94 -8.63
N GLN A 104 -6.90 2.24 -9.75
CA GLN A 104 -7.58 2.67 -10.98
C GLN A 104 -8.30 1.52 -11.71
N SER A 105 -7.99 0.27 -11.38
CA SER A 105 -8.73 -0.88 -11.90
C SER A 105 -10.09 -0.98 -11.21
N SER A 106 -11.17 -0.96 -11.99
CA SER A 106 -12.54 -1.17 -11.51
C SER A 106 -12.68 -2.48 -10.73
N ARG A 107 -11.88 -3.49 -11.07
CA ARG A 107 -11.84 -4.78 -10.39
C ARG A 107 -11.32 -4.68 -8.96
N PHE A 108 -10.34 -3.81 -8.69
CA PHE A 108 -9.71 -3.71 -7.38
C PHE A 108 -10.68 -3.18 -6.32
N ALA A 109 -11.28 -2.02 -6.57
CA ALA A 109 -12.21 -1.38 -5.64
C ALA A 109 -13.42 -2.28 -5.36
N PHE A 110 -14.01 -2.87 -6.41
CA PHE A 110 -15.15 -3.78 -6.27
C PHE A 110 -14.79 -5.06 -5.52
N ALA A 111 -13.66 -5.70 -5.84
CA ALA A 111 -13.23 -6.93 -5.18
C ALA A 111 -12.94 -6.73 -3.69
N ARG A 112 -12.46 -5.54 -3.32
CA ARG A 112 -12.11 -5.22 -1.93
C ARG A 112 -13.27 -4.65 -1.13
N GLY A 113 -14.28 -4.04 -1.76
CA GLY A 113 -15.45 -3.49 -1.06
C GLY A 113 -15.13 -2.29 -0.16
N HIS A 114 -14.19 -1.43 -0.60
CA HIS A 114 -13.87 -0.16 0.06
C HIS A 114 -14.84 0.94 -0.36
N ASP A 115 -15.03 1.97 0.47
CA ASP A 115 -15.90 3.11 0.09
C ASP A 115 -15.23 3.98 -0.99
N TYR A 116 -13.91 4.13 -0.90
CA TYR A 116 -13.08 4.85 -1.86
C TYR A 116 -11.79 4.08 -2.13
N SER A 117 -11.15 4.39 -3.26
CA SER A 117 -9.83 3.83 -3.60
C SER A 117 -8.95 4.91 -4.23
N ILE A 118 -7.68 4.95 -3.83
CA ILE A 118 -6.68 5.92 -4.30
C ILE A 118 -5.48 5.16 -4.85
N ALA A 119 -5.01 5.58 -6.03
CA ALA A 119 -3.81 5.03 -6.65
C ALA A 119 -2.58 5.41 -5.83
N LEU A 120 -1.87 4.41 -5.32
CA LEU A 120 -0.60 4.56 -4.65
C LEU A 120 0.22 3.28 -4.80
N SER A 121 1.23 3.34 -5.67
CA SER A 121 2.19 2.27 -5.91
C SER A 121 3.43 2.46 -5.05
N ASP A 122 4.04 1.35 -4.66
CA ASP A 122 5.37 1.22 -4.07
C ASP A 122 6.36 0.55 -5.03
N HIS A 123 5.96 0.37 -6.29
CA HIS A 123 6.79 -0.09 -7.40
C HIS A 123 7.16 1.07 -8.31
N CYS A 124 8.34 0.98 -8.91
CA CYS A 124 8.79 1.85 -9.98
C CYS A 124 7.75 1.89 -11.11
N ASP A 125 7.50 3.07 -11.66
CA ASP A 125 6.77 3.19 -12.91
C ASP A 125 7.63 2.83 -14.13
N TYR A 126 7.05 2.92 -15.33
CA TYR A 126 7.76 2.56 -16.57
C TYR A 126 9.01 3.41 -16.79
N ASP A 127 8.92 4.72 -16.60
CA ASP A 127 10.03 5.63 -16.85
C ASP A 127 11.13 5.42 -15.81
N GLU A 128 10.77 5.19 -14.55
CA GLU A 128 11.69 4.81 -13.48
C GLU A 128 12.40 3.47 -13.75
N LEU A 129 11.70 2.48 -14.32
CA LEU A 129 12.32 1.22 -14.74
C LEU A 129 13.29 1.39 -15.90
N VAL A 130 12.94 2.18 -16.92
CA VAL A 130 13.85 2.51 -18.03
C VAL A 130 15.09 3.24 -17.53
N GLU A 131 14.90 4.20 -16.62
CA GLU A 131 15.98 4.97 -16.02
C GLU A 131 16.91 4.08 -15.18
N LEU A 132 16.37 3.13 -14.42
CA LEU A 132 17.15 2.14 -13.70
C LEU A 132 18.05 1.34 -14.65
N VAL A 133 17.52 0.86 -15.78
CA VAL A 133 18.31 0.11 -16.77
C VAL A 133 19.42 0.98 -17.36
N LYS A 134 19.12 2.24 -17.69
CA LYS A 134 20.12 3.20 -18.19
C LYS A 134 21.26 3.45 -17.20
N GLN A 135 20.92 3.67 -15.92
CA GLN A 135 21.93 3.93 -14.88
C GLN A 135 22.77 2.71 -14.57
N CYS A 136 22.18 1.51 -14.58
CA CYS A 136 22.90 0.26 -14.36
C CYS A 136 23.81 -0.12 -15.53
N SER A 137 23.45 0.26 -16.76
CA SER A 137 24.15 -0.12 -18.01
C SER A 137 24.53 -1.61 -18.10
N PRO A 138 23.57 -2.54 -17.93
CA PRO A 138 23.85 -3.96 -17.88
C PRO A 138 24.17 -4.54 -19.26
N GLU A 139 24.93 -5.64 -19.29
CA GLU A 139 25.17 -6.41 -20.53
C GLU A 139 23.92 -7.17 -21.00
N LYS A 140 23.07 -7.62 -20.06
CA LYS A 140 21.80 -8.31 -20.32
C LYS A 140 20.73 -7.90 -19.32
N VAL A 141 19.48 -7.86 -19.78
CA VAL A 141 18.30 -7.58 -18.95
C VAL A 141 17.32 -8.74 -19.05
N TYR A 142 16.90 -9.27 -17.90
CA TYR A 142 15.82 -10.25 -17.83
C TYR A 142 14.61 -9.65 -17.13
N THR A 143 13.48 -9.57 -17.83
CA THR A 143 12.25 -9.02 -17.25
C THR A 143 11.42 -10.13 -16.61
N VAL A 144 10.93 -9.86 -15.40
CA VAL A 144 10.12 -10.78 -14.58
C VAL A 144 8.96 -10.00 -13.96
N HIS A 145 7.86 -10.70 -13.68
CA HIS A 145 6.63 -10.17 -13.06
C HIS A 145 5.97 -8.96 -13.80
N GLY A 146 4.74 -9.14 -14.25
CA GLY A 146 3.96 -8.08 -14.93
C GLY A 146 4.05 -8.18 -16.45
N PHE A 147 4.25 -7.06 -17.13
CA PHE A 147 4.30 -6.95 -18.60
C PHE A 147 5.70 -7.29 -19.13
N VAL A 148 6.12 -8.54 -18.91
CA VAL A 148 7.50 -8.97 -19.14
C VAL A 148 7.90 -8.89 -20.61
N GLU A 149 7.03 -9.29 -21.53
CA GLU A 149 7.32 -9.30 -22.97
C GLU A 149 7.38 -7.88 -23.53
N GLU A 150 6.41 -7.05 -23.14
CA GLU A 150 6.31 -5.67 -23.61
C GLU A 150 7.51 -4.84 -23.14
N PHE A 151 7.88 -4.97 -21.86
CA PHE A 151 9.02 -4.21 -21.33
C PHE A 151 10.35 -4.68 -21.92
N ALA A 152 10.57 -5.99 -22.09
CA ALA A 152 11.77 -6.52 -22.76
C ALA A 152 11.85 -6.05 -24.22
N ALA A 153 10.73 -6.08 -24.95
CA ALA A 153 10.69 -5.62 -26.34
C ALA A 153 11.02 -4.13 -26.45
N ASP A 154 10.55 -3.30 -25.52
CA ASP A 154 10.86 -1.87 -25.49
C ASP A 154 12.33 -1.60 -25.17
N LEU A 155 12.92 -2.28 -24.18
CA LEU A 155 14.36 -2.17 -23.88
C LEU A 155 15.22 -2.62 -25.07
N SER A 156 14.83 -3.68 -25.77
CA SER A 156 15.51 -4.14 -26.99
C SER A 156 15.48 -3.08 -28.10
N LYS A 157 14.38 -2.34 -28.28
CA LYS A 157 14.33 -1.20 -29.21
C LYS A 157 15.26 -0.06 -28.79
N MET A 158 15.55 0.08 -27.49
CA MET A 158 16.49 1.05 -26.94
C MET A 158 17.96 0.59 -27.02
N GLY A 159 18.22 -0.62 -27.54
CA GLY A 159 19.57 -1.14 -27.76
C GLY A 159 20.10 -2.05 -26.65
N TYR A 160 19.27 -2.46 -25.69
CA TYR A 160 19.65 -3.42 -24.66
C TYR A 160 19.42 -4.87 -25.12
N ASP A 161 20.26 -5.81 -24.66
CA ASP A 161 20.00 -7.24 -24.82
C ASP A 161 18.99 -7.69 -23.77
N ALA A 162 17.69 -7.58 -24.07
CA ALA A 162 16.61 -7.79 -23.12
C ALA A 162 15.69 -8.97 -23.48
N HIS A 163 15.44 -9.85 -22.50
CA HIS A 163 14.65 -11.06 -22.66
C HIS A 163 13.59 -11.21 -21.54
N PRO A 164 12.36 -11.63 -21.87
CA PRO A 164 11.40 -12.03 -20.84
C PRO A 164 11.77 -13.39 -20.26
N LEU A 165 11.73 -13.51 -18.93
CA LEU A 165 11.77 -14.79 -18.23
C LEU A 165 10.33 -15.24 -17.95
N GLN A 166 9.92 -16.35 -18.56
CA GLN A 166 8.67 -17.02 -18.23
C GLN A 166 8.94 -18.10 -17.18
N GLU A 167 7.97 -18.38 -16.30
CA GLU A 167 8.11 -19.39 -15.23
C GLU A 167 8.48 -20.79 -15.76
N SER A 168 8.21 -21.09 -17.03
CA SER A 168 8.59 -22.34 -17.69
C SER A 168 9.98 -22.33 -18.34
N SER A 169 10.71 -21.21 -18.35
CA SER A 169 11.97 -21.05 -19.10
C SER A 169 13.22 -20.98 -18.22
N LEU A 170 13.12 -21.10 -16.89
CA LEU A 170 14.29 -21.02 -16.01
C LEU A 170 15.32 -22.13 -16.26
N ASP A 171 14.87 -23.30 -16.72
CA ASP A 171 15.76 -24.42 -17.08
C ASP A 171 16.48 -24.21 -18.42
N ASP A 172 16.01 -23.29 -19.28
CA ASP A 172 16.63 -23.02 -20.59
C ASP A 172 17.81 -22.02 -20.51
N TYR A 173 18.04 -21.42 -19.34
CA TYR A 173 19.08 -20.40 -19.11
C TYR A 173 20.18 -20.86 -18.12
N LEU A 174 20.16 -22.12 -17.65
CA LEU A 174 21.22 -22.78 -16.87
C LEU A 174 21.98 -23.79 -17.74
#